data_AF-A0AAQ4CST6-F1
#
_entry.id   AF-A0AAQ4CST6-F1
#
_cell.length_a   1.000
_cell.length_b   1.000
_cell.length_c   1.000
_cell.angle_alpha   90.00
_cell.angle_beta   90.00
_cell.angle_gamma   90.00
#
_symmetry.space_group_name_H-M   'P 1'
#
loop_
_entity.id
_entity.type
_entity.pdbx_description
1 polymer ?
#
loop_
_entity_poly.entity_id
_entity_poly.type
_entity_poly.pdbx_seq_one_letter_code
_entity_poly.pdbx_strand_id
1 'polypeptide(L)'
;MKLLLSVIEDLSSSIIEWYGDYVRRIIIGGKSIENRNEIDETIYLLVLDKVSKISFYARGEIFSFFYNKILKNSENVKQYILRYGTLPKIYGIIISPKELDYEIPIVEYILNNGIELLNRS
;
A
#
# COMPACT_ATOMS: atom_id res chain seq x y z
N MET A 1 4.96 -15.36 2.74
CA MET A 1 4.62 -13.93 2.93
C MET A 1 5.79 -13.02 3.34
N LYS A 2 7.01 -13.51 3.58
CA LYS A 2 8.07 -12.71 4.22
C LYS A 2 8.61 -11.59 3.34
N LEU A 3 9.02 -11.88 2.09
CA LEU A 3 9.70 -10.85 1.28
C LEU A 3 8.71 -9.80 0.79
N LEU A 4 7.50 -10.20 0.39
CA LEU A 4 6.43 -9.26 0.05
C LEU A 4 6.17 -8.28 1.21
N LEU A 5 6.05 -8.76 2.45
CA LEU A 5 5.84 -7.90 3.61
C LEU A 5 7.02 -6.94 3.83
N SER A 6 8.26 -7.39 3.69
CA SER A 6 9.43 -6.51 3.79
C SER A 6 9.46 -5.42 2.71
N VAL A 7 9.01 -5.72 1.47
CA VAL A 7 8.86 -4.69 0.42
C VAL A 7 7.77 -3.68 0.80
N ILE A 8 6.65 -4.15 1.36
CA ILE A 8 5.56 -3.30 1.82
C ILE A 8 5.99 -2.43 3.01
N GLU A 9 6.82 -2.95 3.91
CA GLU A 9 7.41 -2.21 5.02
C GLU A 9 8.32 -1.08 4.51
N ASP A 10 9.16 -1.34 3.50
CA ASP A 10 9.99 -0.30 2.87
C ASP A 10 9.13 0.79 2.22
N LEU A 11 8.06 0.39 1.52
CA LEU A 11 7.09 1.32 0.92
C LEU A 11 6.42 2.19 1.99
N SER A 12 5.89 1.54 3.02
CA SER A 12 5.18 2.18 4.13
C SER A 12 6.10 3.16 4.85
N SER A 13 7.34 2.75 5.12
CA SER A 13 8.35 3.57 5.77
C SER A 13 8.67 4.82 4.94
N SER A 14 8.85 4.68 3.61
CA SER A 14 9.12 5.85 2.77
C SER A 14 7.93 6.81 2.68
N ILE A 15 6.68 6.32 2.73
CA ILE A 15 5.48 7.15 2.75
C ILE A 15 5.35 7.87 4.09
N ILE A 16 5.56 7.14 5.21
CA ILE A 16 5.49 7.69 6.56
C ILE A 16 6.59 8.73 6.79
N GLU A 17 7.80 8.49 6.32
CA GLU A 17 8.90 9.46 6.39
C GLU A 17 8.53 10.79 5.70
N TRP A 18 7.83 10.71 4.56
CA TRP A 18 7.48 11.89 3.77
C TRP A 18 6.25 12.64 4.31
N TYR A 19 5.20 11.91 4.69
CA TYR A 19 3.92 12.50 5.09
C TYR A 19 3.73 12.60 6.60
N GLY A 20 4.57 11.94 7.39
CA GLY A 20 4.55 12.01 8.85
C GLY A 20 3.17 11.69 9.42
N ASP A 21 2.66 12.62 10.21
CA ASP A 21 1.39 12.50 10.94
C ASP A 21 0.14 12.56 10.03
N TYR A 22 0.29 12.90 8.74
CA TYR A 22 -0.83 12.84 7.80
C TYR A 22 -1.20 11.41 7.43
N VAL A 23 -0.29 10.44 7.60
CA VAL A 23 -0.60 9.02 7.40
C VAL A 23 -1.46 8.55 8.56
N ARG A 24 -2.74 8.28 8.31
CA ARG A 24 -3.70 7.83 9.32
C ARG A 24 -3.76 6.32 9.42
N ARG A 25 -3.81 5.64 8.30
CA ARG A 25 -3.97 4.18 8.28
C ARG A 25 -3.29 3.56 7.08
N ILE A 26 -2.70 2.39 7.28
CA ILE A 26 -2.15 1.56 6.20
C ILE A 26 -2.68 0.15 6.39
N ILE A 27 -3.30 -0.39 5.35
CA ILE A 27 -3.86 -1.74 5.35
C ILE A 27 -3.47 -2.40 4.02
N ILE A 28 -3.15 -3.69 4.06
CA ILE A 28 -2.90 -4.48 2.87
C ILE A 28 -3.92 -5.61 2.74
N GLY A 29 -4.40 -5.86 1.53
CA GLY A 29 -5.36 -6.91 1.21
C GLY A 29 -5.11 -7.53 -0.15
N GLY A 30 -6.10 -8.23 -0.68
CA GLY A 30 -6.03 -8.88 -2.01
C GLY A 30 -5.53 -10.32 -1.96
N LYS A 31 -5.40 -10.92 -3.15
CA LYS A 31 -5.14 -12.37 -3.32
C LYS A 31 -3.85 -12.84 -2.65
N SER A 32 -2.83 -11.98 -2.57
CA SER A 32 -1.59 -12.34 -1.89
C SER A 32 -1.79 -12.64 -0.41
N ILE A 33 -2.71 -11.91 0.23
CA ILE A 33 -3.08 -12.08 1.64
C ILE A 33 -3.98 -13.31 1.80
N GLU A 34 -5.00 -13.45 0.95
CA GLU A 34 -5.95 -14.57 0.98
C GLU A 34 -5.28 -15.92 0.74
N ASN A 35 -4.51 -16.02 -0.34
CA ASN A 35 -3.87 -17.26 -0.77
C ASN A 35 -2.52 -17.50 -0.08
N ARG A 36 -2.04 -16.53 0.71
CA ARG A 36 -0.68 -16.51 1.29
C ARG A 36 0.42 -16.70 0.26
N ASN A 37 0.20 -16.19 -0.94
CA ASN A 37 1.10 -16.29 -2.09
C ASN A 37 1.71 -14.92 -2.39
N GLU A 38 3.03 -14.81 -2.31
CA GLU A 38 3.71 -13.53 -2.46
C GLU A 38 3.63 -12.96 -3.89
N ILE A 39 3.44 -13.82 -4.90
CA ILE A 39 3.45 -13.43 -6.33
C ILE A 39 2.10 -12.87 -6.80
N ASP A 40 1.05 -13.10 -6.03
CA ASP A 40 -0.30 -12.64 -6.32
C ASP A 40 -0.44 -11.13 -6.07
N GLU A 41 -1.54 -10.57 -6.56
CA GLU A 41 -1.82 -9.14 -6.37
C GLU A 41 -2.03 -8.80 -4.90
N THR A 42 -1.44 -7.69 -4.49
CA THR A 42 -1.63 -7.07 -3.19
C THR A 42 -2.25 -5.70 -3.40
N ILE A 43 -3.31 -5.39 -2.68
CA ILE A 43 -3.90 -4.05 -2.66
C ILE A 43 -3.37 -3.35 -1.42
N TYR A 44 -2.75 -2.19 -1.61
CA TYR A 44 -2.21 -1.33 -0.56
C TYR A 44 -3.15 -0.15 -0.38
N LEU A 45 -3.89 -0.13 0.73
CA LEU A 45 -4.79 0.97 1.09
C LEU A 45 -4.09 1.93 2.04
N LEU A 46 -3.99 3.18 1.62
CA LEU A 46 -3.46 4.30 2.39
C LEU A 46 -4.58 5.28 2.71
N VAL A 47 -4.85 5.49 4.00
CA VAL A 47 -5.68 6.59 4.47
C VAL A 47 -4.76 7.76 4.81
N LEU A 48 -4.87 8.85 4.04
CA LEU A 48 -3.98 10.00 4.08
C LEU A 48 -4.77 11.29 4.27
N ASP A 49 -4.37 12.12 5.23
CA ASP A 49 -4.97 13.44 5.42
C ASP A 49 -4.70 14.37 4.24
N LYS A 50 -5.57 15.38 4.10
CA LYS A 50 -5.44 16.49 3.12
C LYS A 50 -5.48 16.06 1.64
N VAL A 51 -5.88 14.82 1.32
CA VAL A 51 -6.05 14.37 -0.08
C VAL A 51 -7.47 14.47 -0.62
N SER A 52 -8.45 14.91 0.17
CA SER A 52 -9.87 14.93 -0.24
C SER A 52 -10.15 15.80 -1.47
N LYS A 53 -9.30 16.80 -1.74
CA LYS A 53 -9.38 17.68 -2.93
C LYS A 53 -8.48 17.23 -4.09
N ILE A 54 -7.68 16.19 -3.89
CA ILE A 54 -6.79 15.64 -4.93
C ILE A 54 -7.60 14.59 -5.70
N SER A 55 -7.55 14.67 -7.04
CA SER A 55 -8.24 13.70 -7.90
C SER A 55 -7.68 12.30 -7.72
N PHE A 56 -8.51 11.27 -7.96
CA PHE A 56 -8.08 9.88 -7.88
C PHE A 56 -6.86 9.58 -8.77
N TYR A 57 -6.81 10.15 -9.98
CA TYR A 57 -5.66 10.02 -10.88
C TYR A 57 -4.37 10.56 -10.25
N ALA A 58 -4.40 11.78 -9.70
CA ALA A 58 -3.23 12.39 -9.07
C ALA A 58 -2.80 11.62 -7.81
N ARG A 59 -3.73 10.97 -7.09
CA ARG A 59 -3.40 10.06 -6.00
C ARG A 59 -2.67 8.80 -6.46
N GLY A 60 -3.04 8.27 -7.64
CA GLY A 60 -2.29 7.19 -8.30
C GLY A 60 -0.84 7.59 -8.61
N GLU A 61 -0.61 8.82 -9.05
CA GLU A 61 0.74 9.37 -9.27
C GLU A 61 1.53 9.49 -7.96
N ILE A 62 0.88 9.92 -6.86
CA ILE A 62 1.51 9.95 -5.53
C ILE A 62 2.00 8.54 -5.15
N PHE A 63 1.14 7.53 -5.23
CA PHE A 63 1.54 6.17 -4.92
C PHE A 63 2.68 5.68 -5.83
N SER A 64 2.56 5.93 -7.13
CA SER A 64 3.55 5.52 -8.13
C SER A 64 4.91 6.15 -7.88
N PHE A 65 4.97 7.39 -7.39
CA PHE A 65 6.22 8.04 -6.99
C PHE A 65 6.95 7.22 -5.90
N PHE A 66 6.27 6.85 -4.81
CA PHE A 66 6.89 6.06 -3.73
C PHE A 66 7.22 4.65 -4.17
N TYR A 67 6.32 4.02 -4.92
CA TYR A 67 6.56 2.68 -5.44
C TYR A 67 7.79 2.65 -6.35
N ASN A 68 7.92 3.56 -7.30
CA ASN A 68 9.09 3.67 -8.16
C ASN A 68 10.37 4.03 -7.39
N LYS A 69 10.26 4.81 -6.31
CA LYS A 69 11.39 5.13 -5.44
C LYS A 69 11.93 3.86 -4.76
N ILE A 70 11.07 3.01 -4.20
CA ILE A 70 11.54 1.77 -3.57
C ILE A 70 12.03 0.74 -4.59
N LEU A 71 11.45 0.68 -5.79
CA LEU A 71 11.91 -0.23 -6.84
C LEU A 71 13.39 -0.02 -7.21
N LYS A 72 13.88 1.22 -7.10
CA LYS A 72 15.26 1.58 -7.43
C LYS A 72 16.23 1.37 -6.26
N ASN A 73 15.76 1.54 -5.03
CA ASN A 73 16.63 1.73 -3.87
C ASN A 73 16.53 0.61 -2.81
N SER A 74 15.46 -0.18 -2.80
CA SER A 74 15.24 -1.22 -1.79
C SER A 74 16.01 -2.50 -2.12
N GLU A 75 16.77 -2.99 -1.14
CA GLU A 75 17.39 -4.32 -1.22
C GLU A 75 16.33 -5.43 -1.14
N ASN A 76 15.26 -5.24 -0.36
CA ASN A 76 14.16 -6.21 -0.28
C ASN A 76 13.47 -6.42 -1.64
N VAL A 77 13.33 -5.35 -2.44
CA VAL A 77 12.83 -5.47 -3.82
C VAL A 77 13.78 -6.31 -4.67
N LYS A 78 15.09 -6.08 -4.59
CA LYS A 78 16.05 -6.90 -5.34
C LYS A 78 15.97 -8.36 -4.93
N GLN A 79 15.92 -8.66 -3.63
CA GLN A 79 15.77 -10.01 -3.11
C GLN A 79 14.46 -10.66 -3.56
N TYR A 80 13.36 -9.90 -3.60
CA TYR A 80 12.09 -10.35 -4.13
C TYR A 80 12.22 -10.76 -5.61
N ILE A 81 12.81 -9.90 -6.44
CA ILE A 81 13.02 -10.18 -7.88
C ILE A 81 13.92 -11.39 -8.08
N LEU A 82 15.02 -11.50 -7.32
CA LEU A 82 15.93 -12.64 -7.40
C LEU A 82 15.23 -13.96 -7.09
N ARG A 83 14.29 -13.95 -6.13
CA ARG A 83 13.56 -15.16 -5.74
C ARG A 83 12.43 -15.53 -6.69
N TYR A 84 11.66 -14.56 -7.16
CA TYR A 84 10.40 -14.80 -7.88
C TYR A 84 10.48 -14.48 -9.38
N GLY A 85 11.57 -13.88 -9.86
CA GLY A 85 11.77 -13.53 -11.27
C GLY A 85 10.87 -12.41 -11.78
N THR A 86 10.16 -11.71 -10.90
CA THR A 86 9.18 -10.67 -11.25
C THR A 86 9.13 -9.57 -10.19
N LEU A 87 8.55 -8.42 -10.57
CA LEU A 87 8.26 -7.34 -9.63
C LEU A 87 7.10 -7.71 -8.72
N PRO A 88 7.08 -7.23 -7.47
CA PRO A 88 5.92 -7.40 -6.60
C PRO A 88 4.70 -6.70 -7.22
N LYS A 89 3.52 -7.33 -7.15
CA LYS A 89 2.28 -6.79 -7.73
C LYS A 89 1.50 -6.01 -6.68
N ILE A 90 1.95 -4.80 -6.38
CA ILE A 90 1.34 -3.94 -5.34
C ILE A 90 0.57 -2.81 -6.02
N TYR A 91 -0.75 -2.77 -5.80
CA TYR A 91 -1.65 -1.75 -6.32
C TYR A 91 -2.08 -0.79 -5.21
N GLY A 92 -1.76 0.49 -5.36
CA GLY A 92 -2.05 1.50 -4.35
C GLY A 92 -3.41 2.16 -4.51
N ILE A 93 -4.15 2.27 -3.40
CA ILE A 93 -5.36 3.06 -3.27
C ILE A 93 -5.12 4.09 -2.17
N ILE A 94 -5.25 5.38 -2.49
CA ILE A 94 -5.15 6.45 -1.49
C ILE A 94 -6.53 7.11 -1.33
N ILE A 95 -7.00 7.13 -0.08
CA ILE A 95 -8.26 7.78 0.29
C ILE A 95 -8.03 8.79 1.42
N SER A 96 -8.90 9.79 1.50
CA SER A 96 -9.01 10.63 2.68
C SER A 96 -9.81 9.93 3.78
N PRO A 97 -9.65 10.29 5.06
CA PRO A 97 -10.43 9.69 6.15
C PRO A 97 -11.94 9.78 5.93
N LYS A 98 -12.43 10.85 5.29
CA LYS A 98 -13.86 11.04 5.00
C LYS A 98 -14.43 10.01 4.02
N GLU A 99 -13.57 9.44 3.16
CA GLU A 99 -13.99 8.44 2.17
C GLU A 99 -14.13 7.04 2.79
N LEU A 100 -13.76 6.85 4.06
CA LEU A 100 -14.06 5.62 4.81
C LEU A 100 -15.56 5.46 5.04
N ASP A 101 -16.30 6.56 5.15
CA ASP A 101 -17.75 6.55 5.39
C ASP A 101 -18.57 6.35 4.10
N TYR A 102 -17.91 6.21 2.95
CA TYR A 102 -18.58 6.17 1.64
C TYR A 102 -18.92 4.73 1.17
N GLU A 103 -18.65 3.72 2.00
CA GLU A 103 -18.96 2.30 1.75
C GLU A 103 -18.43 1.82 0.38
N ILE A 104 -17.25 2.31 -0.03
CA ILE A 104 -16.65 1.93 -1.31
C ILE A 104 -16.32 0.43 -1.25
N PRO A 105 -16.88 -0.43 -2.13
CA PRO A 105 -16.82 -1.89 -1.95
C PRO A 105 -15.42 -2.46 -1.78
N ILE A 106 -14.45 -1.96 -2.55
CA ILE A 106 -13.06 -2.43 -2.45
C ILE A 106 -12.40 -1.98 -1.14
N VAL A 107 -12.75 -0.80 -0.63
CA VAL A 107 -12.26 -0.31 0.66
C VAL A 107 -12.84 -1.17 1.77
N GLU A 108 -14.16 -1.38 1.79
CA GLU A 108 -14.84 -2.26 2.74
C GLU A 108 -14.25 -3.68 2.77
N TYR A 109 -14.00 -4.25 1.59
CA TYR A 109 -13.36 -5.56 1.50
C TYR A 109 -11.97 -5.57 2.17
N ILE A 110 -11.14 -4.55 1.95
CA ILE A 110 -9.81 -4.43 2.57
C ILE A 110 -9.91 -4.16 4.08
N LEU A 111 -10.87 -3.34 4.52
CA LEU A 111 -11.10 -3.05 5.94
C LEU A 111 -11.45 -4.32 6.73
N ASN A 112 -12.23 -5.23 6.12
CA ASN A 112 -12.73 -6.42 6.79
C ASN A 112 -11.79 -7.65 6.65
N ASN A 113 -11.01 -7.74 5.57
CA ASN A 113 -10.21 -8.93 5.26
C ASN A 113 -8.69 -8.66 5.20
N GLY A 114 -8.29 -7.39 5.27
CA GLY A 114 -6.90 -6.98 5.17
C GLY A 114 -6.11 -7.13 6.48
N ILE A 115 -4.79 -6.99 6.35
CA ILE A 115 -3.86 -6.88 7.47
C ILE A 115 -3.57 -5.40 7.70
N GLU A 116 -3.89 -4.92 8.89
CA GLU A 116 -3.61 -3.57 9.31
C GLU A 116 -2.14 -3.43 9.75
N LEU A 117 -1.41 -2.54 9.07
CA LEU A 117 0.01 -2.28 9.34
C LEU A 117 0.20 -1.05 10.23
N LEU A 118 -0.71 -0.08 10.13
CA LEU A 118 -0.68 1.15 10.91
C LEU A 118 -2.10 1.66 11.14
N ASN A 119 -2.38 2.09 12.37
CA ASN A 119 -3.56 2.86 12.75
C ASN A 119 -3.16 4.02 13.66
N ARG A 120 -3.44 5.25 13.24
CA ARG A 120 -3.29 6.46 14.05
C ARG A 120 -4.64 7.13 14.19
N SER A 121 -5.22 6.96 15.37
CA SER A 121 -6.41 7.67 15.86
C SER A 121 -6.25 9.18 15.81
#